data_AF-A0A6M8I0N2-F1
#
_entry.id   AF-A0A6M8I0N2-F1
#
_cell.length_a   1.000
_cell.length_b   1.000
_cell.length_c   1.000
_cell.angle_alpha   90.00
_cell.angle_beta   90.00
_cell.angle_gamma   90.00
#
_symmetry.space_group_name_H-M   'P 1'
#
loop_
_entity.id
_entity.type
_entity.pdbx_description
1 polymer ?
#
loop_
_entity_poly.entity_id
_entity_poly.type
_entity_poly.pdbx_seq_one_letter_code
_entity_poly.pdbx_strand_id
1 'polypeptide(L)' 'MSKRPRRNHSPAFKAKVALAAIKGEKTLGELAQQYDVHPNLINQ' A
#
# COMPACT_ATOMS: atom_id res chain seq x y z
N MET A 1 20.43 -1.04 16.85
CA MET A 1 19.31 -1.38 15.93
C MET A 1 19.26 -0.35 14.82
N SER A 2 19.67 -0.70 13.61
CA SER A 2 19.65 0.22 12.46
C SER A 2 18.20 0.41 11.99
N LYS A 3 17.73 1.65 11.95
CA LYS A 3 16.37 2.01 11.53
C LYS A 3 16.24 1.70 10.04
N ARG A 4 15.27 0.85 9.66
CA ARG A 4 15.04 0.54 8.24
C ARG A 4 14.79 1.85 7.47
N PRO A 5 15.48 2.09 6.34
CA PRO A 5 15.29 3.30 5.55
C PRO A 5 13.83 3.39 5.09
N ARG A 6 13.26 4.61 5.10
CA ARG A 6 11.88 4.84 4.67
C ARG A 6 11.76 4.52 3.17
N ARG A 7 10.82 3.66 2.81
CA ARG A 7 10.47 3.39 1.40
C ARG A 7 9.62 4.55 0.88
N ASN A 8 10.11 5.26 -0.13
CA ASN A 8 9.32 6.23 -0.89
C ASN A 8 8.66 5.50 -2.07
N HIS A 9 7.33 5.53 -2.13
CA HIS A 9 6.57 4.94 -3.23
C HIS A 9 6.27 5.98 -4.32
N SER A 10 6.43 5.59 -5.59
CA SER A 10 6.11 6.45 -6.71
C SER A 10 4.60 6.73 -6.81
N PRO A 11 4.18 7.86 -7.41
CA PRO A 11 2.75 8.18 -7.60
C PRO A 11 1.99 7.10 -8.38
N ALA A 12 2.63 6.50 -9.40
CA ALA A 12 2.04 5.41 -10.18
C ALA A 12 1.77 4.16 -9.33
N PHE A 13 2.65 3.84 -8.39
CA PHE A 13 2.46 2.74 -7.46
C PHE A 13 1.26 3.00 -6.54
N LYS A 14 1.15 4.20 -5.98
CA LYS A 14 0.01 4.59 -5.12
C LYS A 14 -1.32 4.52 -5.89
N ALA A 15 -1.34 4.99 -7.13
CA ALA A 15 -2.54 4.91 -7.98
C ALA A 15 -2.97 3.46 -8.22
N LYS A 16 -2.03 2.54 -8.47
CA LYS A 16 -2.33 1.12 -8.64
C LYS A 16 -2.93 0.50 -7.38
N VAL A 17 -2.39 0.83 -6.20
CA VAL A 17 -2.90 0.36 -4.91
C VAL A 17 -4.29 0.93 -4.63
N ALA A 18 -4.51 2.22 -4.89
CA ALA A 18 -5.81 2.88 -4.72
C ALA A 18 -6.89 2.28 -5.63
N LEU A 19 -6.57 2.03 -6.91
CA LEU A 19 -7.50 1.37 -7.83
C LEU A 19 -7.86 -0.05 -7.36
N ALA A 20 -6.88 -0.81 -6.86
CA ALA A 20 -7.13 -2.14 -6.31
C ALA A 20 -8.01 -2.10 -5.05
N ALA A 21 -7.84 -1.08 -4.20
CA ALA A 21 -8.67 -0.85 -3.02
C ALA A 21 -10.12 -0.46 -3.40
N ILE A 22 -10.29 0.42 -4.39
CA ILE A 22 -11.61 0.84 -4.89
C ILE A 22 -12.36 -0.33 -5.53
N LYS A 23 -11.65 -1.24 -6.20
CA LYS A 23 -12.26 -2.41 -6.84
C LYS A 23 -12.89 -3.39 -5.85
N GLY A 24 -12.51 -3.34 -4.56
CA GLY A 24 -13.15 -4.12 -3.49
C GLY A 24 -12.92 -5.63 -3.54
N GLU A 25 -12.09 -6.12 -4.47
CA GLU A 25 -11.81 -7.56 -4.63
C GLU A 25 -10.94 -8.13 -3.51
N LYS A 26 -10.21 -7.27 -2.79
CA LYS A 26 -9.29 -7.64 -1.71
C LYS A 26 -9.47 -6.72 -0.53
N THR A 27 -9.33 -7.26 0.65
CA THR A 27 -9.35 -6.47 1.88
C THR A 27 -8.09 -5.59 1.97
N LEU A 28 -8.15 -4.50 2.73
CA LEU A 28 -7.00 -3.61 2.93
C LEU A 28 -5.78 -4.34 3.51
N GLY A 29 -6.00 -5.39 4.32
CA GLY A 29 -4.93 -6.21 4.90
C GLY A 29 -4.23 -7.09 3.85
N GLU A 30 -4.97 -7.65 2.91
CA GLU A 30 -4.42 -8.45 1.81
C GLU A 30 -3.68 -7.59 0.80
N LEU A 31 -4.20 -6.39 0.49
CA LEU A 31 -3.51 -5.41 -0.34
C LEU A 31 -2.23 -4.93 0.34
N ALA A 32 -2.27 -4.69 1.64
CA ALA A 32 -1.09 -4.33 2.43
C ALA A 32 0.01 -5.39 2.37
N GLN A 33 -0.33 -6.68 2.49
CA GLN A 33 0.64 -7.75 2.33
C GLN A 33 1.15 -7.88 0.89
N GLN A 34 0.26 -7.81 -0.10
CA GLN A 34 0.64 -7.98 -1.51
C GLN A 34 1.59 -6.87 -2.01
N TYR A 35 1.37 -5.64 -1.55
CA TYR A 35 2.14 -4.47 -1.96
C TYR A 35 3.20 -4.07 -0.94
N ASP A 36 3.34 -4.81 0.17
CA ASP A 36 4.28 -4.54 1.26
C ASP A 36 4.15 -3.09 1.77
N VAL A 37 2.90 -2.63 1.87
CA VAL A 37 2.49 -1.29 2.32
C VAL A 37 1.65 -1.39 3.57
N HIS A 38 1.75 -0.38 4.43
CA HIS A 38 0.92 -0.34 5.63
C HIS A 38 -0.56 -0.07 5.26
N PRO A 39 -1.56 -0.75 5.86
CA PRO A 39 -2.98 -0.52 5.55
C PRO A 39 -3.41 0.94 5.69
N ASN A 40 -2.86 1.66 6.69
CA ASN A 40 -3.13 3.09 6.88
C ASN A 40 -2.70 3.97 5.69
N LEU A 41 -1.69 3.55 4.92
CA LEU A 41 -1.23 4.25 3.71
C LEU A 41 -2.15 4.03 2.49
N ILE A 42 -3.08 3.07 2.58
CA ILE A 42 -4.08 2.81 1.53
C ILE A 42 -5.33 3.68 1.78
N ASN A 43 -5.59 4.04 3.05
CA ASN A 43 -6.77 4.80 3.47
C ASN A 43 -6.53 6.33 3.58
N GLN A 44 -5.28 6.78 3.61
CA GLN A 44 -4.89 8.20 3.57
C GLN A 44 -4.61 8.66 2.14
#